data_AF-A0A564ZKX7-F1
#
_entry.id   AF-A0A564ZKX7-F1
#
_cell.length_a   1.000
_cell.length_b   1.000
_cell.length_c   1.000
_cell.angle_alpha   90.00
_cell.angle_beta   90.00
_cell.angle_gamma   90.00
#
_symmetry.space_group_name_H-M   'P 1'
#
loop_
_entity.id
_entity.type
_entity.pdbx_description
1 polymer ?
#
loop_
_entity_poly.entity_id
_entity_poly.type
_entity_poly.pdbx_seq_one_letter_code
_entity_poly.pdbx_strand_id
1 'polypeptide(L)'
;MVRTIDSTAVNLALDRLGRLLQYPDDDLPVAVREARALIGSIVPAADEELAAFELFVKDHNRDDWRQIYTDAFDLDPLFKIYIGYHLFGETYKRSHFLVKLNEHYADHGYDCAPELPDHLATVLRFLPSCDHETFREGLIMEGIVPSIKQMLGKSPASGPQENSAARPSKPQSLQDAIRAAQSAFYRPDDIQASWHPEAFGQGVATKGLQSADNVDGLPPNLYPTEDDEFDRSACGPCPLAGGSMADDLGMQLKGVPEHEKERDMRKEEVRKGEEERQSHPYAHVLRALERVVDTLRTPAVP
;
A
#
# COMPACT_ATOMS: atom_id res chain seq x y z
N MET A 1 18.45 35.73 8.52
CA MET A 1 17.00 35.65 8.81
C MET A 1 16.57 34.23 8.47
N VAL A 2 16.55 33.35 9.46
CA VAL A 2 16.03 32.00 9.29
C VAL A 2 14.52 32.12 9.32
N ARG A 3 13.87 31.87 8.18
CA ARG A 3 12.41 31.85 8.10
C ARG A 3 11.93 30.62 8.85
N THR A 4 11.49 30.80 10.10
CA THR A 4 10.62 29.83 10.75
C THR A 4 9.34 29.80 9.92
N ILE A 5 9.10 28.70 9.20
CA ILE A 5 7.89 28.55 8.40
C ILE A 5 6.72 28.45 9.38
N ASP A 6 5.69 29.27 9.19
CA ASP A 6 4.46 29.20 9.96
C ASP A 6 3.82 27.80 9.79
N SER A 7 3.63 27.09 10.89
CA SER A 7 3.00 25.76 10.91
C SER A 7 1.64 25.79 10.22
N THR A 8 0.92 26.92 10.27
CA THR A 8 -0.35 27.13 9.57
C THR A 8 -0.18 27.11 8.05
N ALA A 9 0.85 27.79 7.53
CA ALA A 9 1.12 27.86 6.10
C ALA A 9 1.54 26.50 5.53
N VAL A 10 2.32 25.71 6.29
CA VAL A 10 2.66 24.34 5.89
C VAL A 10 1.42 23.45 5.88
N ASN A 11 0.57 23.52 6.92
CA ASN A 11 -0.66 22.73 6.96
C ASN A 11 -1.57 23.05 5.77
N LEU A 12 -1.74 24.32 5.42
CA LEU A 12 -2.51 24.71 4.25
C LEU A 12 -1.86 24.23 2.94
N ALA A 13 -0.53 24.22 2.85
CA ALA A 13 0.18 23.65 1.71
C ALA A 13 -0.07 22.13 1.57
N LEU A 14 -0.09 21.39 2.67
CA LEU A 14 -0.43 19.97 2.67
C LEU A 14 -1.87 19.72 2.20
N ASP A 15 -2.85 20.50 2.68
CA ASP A 15 -4.23 20.44 2.18
C ASP A 15 -4.31 20.70 0.68
N ARG A 16 -3.64 21.76 0.20
CA ARG A 16 -3.63 22.11 -1.23
C ARG A 16 -3.00 21.03 -2.09
N LEU A 17 -1.91 20.41 -1.65
CA LEU A 17 -1.32 19.27 -2.34
C LEU A 17 -2.24 18.04 -2.31
N GLY A 18 -2.90 17.80 -1.18
CA GLY A 18 -3.93 16.76 -1.07
C GLY A 18 -5.06 16.96 -2.08
N ARG A 19 -5.55 18.20 -2.26
CA ARG A 19 -6.56 18.55 -3.28
C ARG A 19 -6.11 18.23 -4.71
N LEU A 20 -4.82 18.36 -5.02
CA LEU A 20 -4.27 18.03 -6.34
C LEU A 20 -4.12 16.52 -6.57
N LEU A 21 -4.16 15.70 -5.51
CA LEU A 21 -4.05 14.25 -5.57
C LEU A 21 -5.41 13.54 -5.51
N GLN A 22 -6.51 14.29 -5.48
CA GLN A 22 -7.86 13.75 -5.63
C GLN A 22 -8.21 13.55 -7.11
N TYR A 23 -9.16 12.67 -7.40
CA TYR A 23 -9.66 12.48 -8.76
C TYR A 23 -10.10 13.83 -9.37
N PRO A 24 -9.63 14.17 -10.59
CA PRO A 24 -9.75 15.53 -11.10
C PRO A 24 -11.17 15.87 -11.57
N ASP A 25 -11.55 17.12 -11.29
CA ASP A 25 -12.82 17.74 -11.64
C ASP A 25 -12.58 19.08 -12.37
N ASP A 26 -13.66 19.82 -12.60
CA ASP A 26 -13.63 21.09 -13.34
C ASP A 26 -12.83 22.20 -12.62
N ASP A 27 -12.59 22.04 -11.31
CA ASP A 27 -11.89 23.02 -10.47
C ASP A 27 -10.37 22.83 -10.44
N LEU A 28 -9.83 21.76 -11.05
CA LEU A 28 -8.39 21.49 -11.06
C LEU A 28 -7.53 22.69 -11.49
N PRO A 29 -7.85 23.48 -12.54
CA PRO A 29 -7.05 24.64 -12.92
C PRO A 29 -7.01 25.73 -11.84
N VAL A 30 -8.09 25.89 -11.07
CA VAL A 30 -8.15 26.84 -9.95
C VAL A 30 -7.30 26.30 -8.80
N ALA A 31 -7.49 25.03 -8.44
CA ALA A 31 -6.76 24.38 -7.35
C ALA A 31 -5.24 24.44 -7.55
N VAL A 32 -4.75 24.20 -8.77
CA VAL A 32 -3.31 24.28 -9.08
C VAL A 32 -2.79 25.71 -8.91
N ARG A 33 -3.50 26.72 -9.41
CA ARG A 33 -3.08 28.13 -9.27
C ARG A 33 -3.03 28.57 -7.80
N GLU A 34 -4.02 28.17 -7.00
CA GLU A 34 -4.02 28.47 -5.57
C GLU A 34 -2.87 27.77 -4.83
N ALA A 35 -2.65 26.49 -5.14
CA ALA A 35 -1.55 25.72 -4.58
C ALA A 35 -0.21 26.38 -4.89
N ARG A 36 0.03 26.77 -6.15
CA ARG A 36 1.24 27.48 -6.60
C ARG A 36 1.44 28.80 -5.87
N ALA A 37 0.42 29.65 -5.81
CA ALA A 37 0.52 30.96 -5.17
C ALA A 37 0.91 30.85 -3.69
N LEU A 38 0.30 29.91 -2.97
CA LEU A 38 0.63 29.65 -1.58
C LEU A 38 2.02 29.03 -1.42
N ILE A 39 2.25 27.90 -2.11
CA ILE A 39 3.45 27.07 -1.94
C ILE A 39 4.70 27.79 -2.43
N GLY A 40 4.63 28.54 -3.53
CA GLY A 40 5.78 29.32 -4.03
C GLY A 40 6.26 30.40 -3.07
N SER A 41 5.38 30.92 -2.21
CA SER A 41 5.76 31.90 -1.19
C SER A 41 6.59 31.30 -0.05
N ILE A 42 6.41 30.00 0.23
CA ILE A 42 7.04 29.26 1.33
C ILE A 42 8.19 28.36 0.87
N VAL A 43 8.03 27.65 -0.25
CA VAL A 43 8.95 26.65 -0.79
C VAL A 43 9.07 26.82 -2.31
N PRO A 44 9.94 27.73 -2.80
CA PRO A 44 10.09 28.01 -4.23
C PRO A 44 10.41 26.77 -5.09
N ALA A 45 11.23 25.84 -4.59
CA ALA A 45 11.55 24.60 -5.28
C ALA A 45 10.34 23.66 -5.48
N ALA A 46 9.30 23.79 -4.66
CA ALA A 46 8.05 23.05 -4.85
C ALA A 46 7.17 23.72 -5.93
N ASP A 47 7.23 25.06 -6.07
CA ASP A 47 6.50 25.77 -7.13
C ASP A 47 7.04 25.45 -8.53
N GLU A 48 8.34 25.23 -8.69
CA GLU A 48 8.92 24.78 -9.97
C GLU A 48 8.30 23.47 -10.46
N GLU A 49 8.09 22.50 -9.55
CA GLU A 49 7.40 21.26 -9.85
C GLU A 49 5.92 21.51 -10.19
N LEU A 50 5.22 22.31 -9.38
CA LEU A 50 3.81 22.63 -9.62
C LEU A 50 3.59 23.44 -10.90
N ALA A 51 4.57 24.21 -11.37
CA ALA A 51 4.52 24.91 -12.65
C ALA A 51 4.48 23.92 -13.83
N ALA A 52 5.23 22.82 -13.76
CA ALA A 52 5.17 21.76 -14.76
C ALA A 52 3.80 21.05 -14.75
N PHE A 53 3.25 20.79 -13.56
CA PHE A 53 1.88 20.26 -13.45
C PHE A 53 0.82 21.24 -13.97
N GLU A 54 0.95 22.54 -13.70
CA GLU A 54 0.04 23.55 -14.24
C GLU A 54 0.10 23.63 -15.76
N LEU A 55 1.27 23.48 -16.37
CA LEU A 55 1.42 23.42 -17.82
C LEU A 55 0.63 22.23 -18.40
N PHE A 56 0.78 21.04 -17.80
CA PHE A 56 -0.03 19.88 -18.16
C PHE A 56 -1.54 20.18 -18.07
N VAL A 57 -2.00 20.78 -16.96
CA VAL A 57 -3.42 21.12 -16.76
C VAL A 57 -3.92 22.15 -17.79
N LYS A 58 -3.07 23.09 -18.21
CA LYS A 58 -3.44 24.09 -19.23
C LYS A 58 -3.55 23.52 -20.64
N ASP A 59 -2.69 22.56 -20.97
CA ASP A 59 -2.57 22.02 -22.32
C ASP A 59 -3.57 20.88 -22.62
N HIS A 60 -4.27 20.40 -21.58
CA HIS A 60 -5.17 19.24 -21.66
C HIS A 60 -6.56 19.56 -21.14
N ASN A 61 -7.55 18.77 -21.54
CA ASN A 61 -8.92 18.91 -21.05
C ASN A 61 -9.21 17.96 -19.87
N ARG A 62 -10.41 18.05 -19.31
CA ARG A 62 -10.81 17.24 -18.14
C ARG A 62 -10.72 15.74 -18.36
N ASP A 63 -11.11 15.26 -19.52
CA ASP A 63 -11.12 13.82 -19.80
C ASP A 63 -9.68 13.29 -19.89
N ASP A 64 -8.77 14.10 -20.46
CA ASP A 64 -7.33 13.80 -20.42
C ASP A 64 -6.80 13.77 -18.98
N TRP A 65 -7.17 14.74 -18.13
CA TRP A 65 -6.73 14.76 -16.72
C TRP A 65 -7.16 13.50 -15.97
N ARG A 66 -8.41 13.07 -16.21
CA ARG A 66 -9.01 11.87 -15.60
C ARG A 66 -8.35 10.58 -16.08
N GLN A 67 -8.04 10.51 -17.38
CA GLN A 67 -7.30 9.38 -17.95
C GLN A 67 -5.91 9.30 -17.31
N ILE A 68 -5.16 10.40 -17.31
CA ILE A 68 -3.82 10.48 -16.70
C ILE A 68 -3.85 10.19 -15.19
N TYR A 69 -4.92 10.54 -14.48
CA TYR A 69 -5.10 10.16 -13.08
C TYR A 69 -5.31 8.65 -12.92
N THR A 70 -6.20 8.08 -13.73
CA THR A 70 -6.55 6.65 -13.68
C THR A 70 -5.32 5.78 -13.97
N ASP A 71 -4.52 6.19 -14.96
CA ASP A 71 -3.26 5.54 -15.32
C ASP A 71 -2.20 5.64 -14.19
N ALA A 72 -2.22 6.75 -13.45
CA ALA A 72 -1.30 6.97 -12.35
C ALA A 72 -1.62 6.13 -11.10
N PHE A 73 -2.90 5.99 -10.75
CA PHE A 73 -3.32 5.63 -9.38
C PHE A 73 -4.29 4.46 -9.24
N ASP A 74 -5.06 4.10 -10.28
CA ASP A 74 -6.21 3.20 -10.11
C ASP A 74 -6.00 1.78 -10.68
N LEU A 75 -5.73 1.63 -11.98
CA LEU A 75 -5.81 0.33 -12.65
C LEU A 75 -4.57 -0.55 -12.44
N ASP A 76 -3.44 -0.16 -13.01
CA ASP A 76 -2.11 -0.72 -12.75
C ASP A 76 -1.22 0.44 -12.34
N PRO A 77 -1.32 0.88 -11.07
CA PRO A 77 -0.89 2.21 -10.69
C PRO A 77 0.62 2.35 -10.80
N LEU A 78 1.03 3.32 -11.62
CA LEU A 78 2.41 3.80 -11.62
C LEU A 78 2.82 4.25 -10.22
N PHE A 79 1.92 4.91 -9.48
CA PHE A 79 2.10 5.33 -8.10
C PHE A 79 1.02 4.72 -7.21
N LYS A 80 1.40 3.76 -6.34
CA LYS A 80 0.45 3.25 -5.34
C LYS A 80 0.16 4.37 -4.34
N ILE A 81 -1.01 4.99 -4.36
CA ILE A 81 -1.30 6.21 -3.59
C ILE A 81 -1.60 5.96 -2.09
N TYR A 82 -1.70 4.69 -1.66
CA TYR A 82 -2.05 4.31 -0.30
C TYR A 82 -0.82 4.21 0.61
N ILE A 83 -0.72 5.06 1.64
CA ILE A 83 0.45 5.05 2.54
C ILE A 83 0.56 3.73 3.32
N GLY A 84 -0.58 3.16 3.73
CA GLY A 84 -0.59 1.88 4.46
C GLY A 84 -0.07 0.71 3.63
N TYR A 85 -0.24 0.78 2.29
CA TYR A 85 0.36 -0.19 1.38
C TYR A 85 1.89 -0.12 1.39
N HIS A 86 2.49 1.08 1.36
CA HIS A 86 3.95 1.23 1.40
C HIS A 86 4.57 0.81 2.72
N LEU A 87 3.83 0.97 3.81
CA LEU A 87 4.30 0.59 5.15
C LEU A 87 4.15 -0.91 5.42
N PHE A 88 3.04 -1.50 4.98
CA PHE A 88 2.60 -2.81 5.45
C PHE A 88 2.23 -3.79 4.33
N GLY A 89 2.17 -3.36 3.07
CA GLY A 89 1.62 -4.15 1.98
C GLY A 89 0.18 -4.58 2.24
N GLU A 90 -0.18 -5.75 1.72
CA GLU A 90 -1.50 -6.37 1.92
C GLU A 90 -1.51 -7.29 3.15
N THR A 91 -0.97 -6.80 4.27
CA THR A 91 -0.94 -7.56 5.52
C THR A 91 -2.03 -7.08 6.49
N TYR A 92 -2.34 -7.90 7.49
CA TYR A 92 -3.25 -7.52 8.58
C TYR A 92 -2.80 -6.24 9.32
N LYS A 93 -1.52 -5.89 9.25
CA LYS A 93 -0.97 -4.65 9.83
C LYS A 93 -1.56 -3.42 9.13
N ARG A 94 -1.79 -3.48 7.82
CA ARG A 94 -2.50 -2.43 7.08
C ARG A 94 -3.93 -2.29 7.57
N SER A 95 -4.65 -3.41 7.74
CA SER A 95 -6.03 -3.39 8.26
C SER A 95 -6.11 -2.70 9.63
N HIS A 96 -5.19 -2.99 10.54
CA HIS A 96 -5.14 -2.32 11.84
C HIS A 96 -4.80 -0.81 11.71
N PHE A 97 -3.88 -0.46 10.82
CA PHE A 97 -3.55 0.94 10.55
C PHE A 97 -4.77 1.73 10.03
N LEU A 98 -5.59 1.14 9.15
CA LEU A 98 -6.83 1.73 8.67
C LEU A 98 -7.84 1.99 9.79
N VAL A 99 -7.99 1.04 10.73
CA VAL A 99 -8.87 1.21 11.90
C VAL A 99 -8.40 2.39 12.74
N LYS A 100 -7.08 2.53 13.00
CA LYS A 100 -6.53 3.66 13.76
C LYS A 100 -6.71 5.00 13.05
N LEU A 101 -6.54 5.05 11.73
CA LEU A 101 -6.85 6.26 10.97
C LEU A 101 -8.33 6.63 11.10
N ASN A 102 -9.24 5.67 10.99
CA ASN A 102 -10.68 5.92 11.17
C ASN A 102 -11.05 6.40 12.57
N GLU A 103 -10.46 5.83 13.62
CA GLU A 103 -10.64 6.33 14.99
C GLU A 103 -10.25 7.82 15.07
N HIS A 104 -9.06 8.18 14.58
CA HIS A 104 -8.62 9.57 14.56
C HIS A 104 -9.50 10.46 13.67
N TYR A 105 -9.99 9.98 12.52
CA TYR A 105 -10.90 10.74 11.68
C TYR A 105 -12.23 11.01 12.39
N ALA A 106 -12.81 9.98 13.02
CA ALA A 106 -14.05 10.09 13.77
C ALA A 106 -13.93 11.07 14.95
N ASP A 107 -12.82 11.02 15.70
CA ASP A 107 -12.54 11.95 16.81
C ASP A 107 -12.50 13.42 16.37
N HIS A 108 -12.21 13.67 15.10
CA HIS A 108 -12.17 15.02 14.51
C HIS A 108 -13.37 15.33 13.59
N GLY A 109 -14.37 14.44 13.53
CA GLY A 109 -15.52 14.58 12.64
C GLY A 109 -15.16 14.62 11.14
N TYR A 110 -14.03 14.03 10.76
CA TYR A 110 -13.55 13.95 9.38
C TYR A 110 -14.13 12.72 8.68
N ASP A 111 -14.70 12.90 7.49
CA ASP A 111 -15.18 11.80 6.65
C ASP A 111 -14.23 11.60 5.48
N CYS A 112 -13.71 10.37 5.34
CA CYS A 112 -12.81 10.01 4.25
C CYS A 112 -13.51 9.40 3.04
N ALA A 113 -14.81 9.11 3.12
CA ALA A 113 -15.55 8.50 2.03
C ALA A 113 -15.54 9.40 0.78
N PRO A 114 -15.46 8.82 -0.44
CA PRO A 114 -15.51 7.38 -0.75
C PRO A 114 -14.16 6.65 -0.65
N GLU A 115 -13.08 7.34 -0.28
CA GLU A 115 -11.72 6.80 -0.27
C GLU A 115 -11.42 5.94 0.97
N LEU A 116 -10.39 5.09 0.86
CA LEU A 116 -9.83 4.43 2.02
C LEU A 116 -9.11 5.44 2.94
N PRO A 117 -9.08 5.18 4.26
CA PRO A 117 -8.43 6.08 5.21
C PRO A 117 -6.95 6.32 4.94
N ASP A 118 -6.24 5.36 4.34
CA ASP A 118 -4.81 5.48 4.02
C ASP A 118 -4.51 6.08 2.64
N HIS A 119 -5.53 6.55 1.91
CA HIS A 119 -5.33 7.28 0.65
C HIS A 119 -4.55 8.59 0.91
N LEU A 120 -3.44 8.82 0.19
CA LEU A 120 -2.55 9.96 0.49
C LEU A 120 -3.27 11.31 0.45
N ALA A 121 -4.17 11.55 -0.51
CA ALA A 121 -4.92 12.79 -0.58
C ALA A 121 -5.80 13.00 0.67
N THR A 122 -6.43 11.93 1.15
CA THR A 122 -7.29 11.94 2.34
C THR A 122 -6.49 12.29 3.57
N VAL A 123 -5.34 11.64 3.75
CA VAL A 123 -4.44 11.88 4.87
C VAL A 123 -3.95 13.33 4.87
N LEU A 124 -3.47 13.84 3.74
CA LEU A 124 -2.95 15.21 3.64
C LEU A 124 -3.98 16.28 4.00
N ARG A 125 -5.23 16.09 3.57
CA ARG A 125 -6.33 17.01 3.86
C ARG A 125 -6.84 16.92 5.30
N PHE A 126 -6.63 15.79 5.97
CA PHE A 126 -6.93 15.61 7.38
C PHE A 126 -5.90 16.29 8.31
N LEU A 127 -4.61 16.26 7.97
CA LEU A 127 -3.52 16.74 8.84
C LEU A 127 -3.74 18.14 9.46
N PRO A 128 -4.28 19.15 8.75
CA PRO A 128 -4.51 20.47 9.32
C PRO A 128 -5.56 20.49 10.45
N SER A 129 -6.53 19.57 10.40
CA SER A 129 -7.56 19.43 11.43
C SER A 129 -7.11 18.57 12.62
N CYS A 130 -6.03 17.79 12.46
CA CYS A 130 -5.53 16.89 13.50
C CYS A 130 -4.83 17.67 14.61
N ASP A 131 -5.44 17.77 15.81
CA ASP A 131 -4.85 18.45 16.97
C ASP A 131 -3.86 17.57 17.74
N HIS A 132 -3.93 16.25 17.56
CA HIS A 132 -3.04 15.28 18.18
C HIS A 132 -1.62 15.32 17.57
N GLU A 133 -0.77 16.19 18.08
CA GLU A 133 0.58 16.50 17.55
C GLU A 133 1.46 15.26 17.29
N THR A 134 1.61 14.36 18.27
CA THR A 134 2.47 13.16 18.11
C THR A 134 1.97 12.22 17.00
N PHE A 135 0.66 12.09 16.85
CA PHE A 135 0.07 11.26 15.80
C PHE A 135 0.28 11.91 14.43
N ARG A 136 0.03 13.22 14.33
CA ARG A 136 0.26 14.01 13.12
C ARG A 136 1.72 13.93 12.66
N GLU A 137 2.67 14.13 13.58
CA GLU A 137 4.10 14.06 13.29
C GLU A 137 4.52 12.65 12.86
N GLY A 138 4.09 11.61 13.58
CA GLY A 138 4.35 10.22 13.21
C GLY A 138 3.79 9.85 11.84
N LEU A 139 2.56 10.31 11.52
CA LEU A 139 1.93 10.06 10.22
C LEU A 139 2.70 10.72 9.07
N ILE A 140 3.24 11.92 9.28
CA ILE A 140 4.08 12.60 8.29
C ILE A 140 5.43 11.87 8.15
N MET A 141 6.15 11.71 9.26
CA MET A 141 7.55 11.30 9.27
C MET A 141 7.75 9.81 9.02
N GLU A 142 6.90 8.98 9.60
CA GLU A 142 6.97 7.51 9.49
C GLU A 142 6.04 6.97 8.41
N GLY A 143 5.02 7.72 7.99
CA GLY A 143 4.05 7.30 6.98
C GLY A 143 4.29 7.93 5.61
N ILE A 144 4.02 9.24 5.50
CA ILE A 144 4.00 9.97 4.23
C ILE A 144 5.39 10.05 3.59
N VAL A 145 6.42 10.47 4.34
CA VAL A 145 7.80 10.61 3.82
C VAL A 145 8.32 9.33 3.15
N PRO A 146 8.32 8.15 3.82
CA PRO A 146 8.81 6.94 3.18
C PRO A 146 7.91 6.50 2.01
N SER A 147 6.59 6.71 2.11
CA SER A 147 5.65 6.37 1.03
C SER A 147 5.93 7.17 -0.25
N ILE A 148 6.13 8.48 -0.15
CA ILE A 148 6.45 9.32 -1.32
C ILE A 148 7.80 8.95 -1.92
N LYS A 149 8.82 8.66 -1.09
CA LYS A 149 10.13 8.22 -1.59
C LYS A 149 10.04 6.91 -2.38
N GLN A 150 9.21 5.97 -1.92
CA GLN A 150 8.92 4.74 -2.65
C GLN A 150 8.15 5.03 -3.94
N MET A 151 7.10 5.86 -3.90
CA MET A 151 6.35 6.29 -5.09
C MET A 151 7.25 6.98 -6.12
N LEU A 152 8.29 7.70 -5.71
CA LEU A 152 9.24 8.38 -6.60
C LEU A 152 10.43 7.50 -7.01
N GLY A 153 10.47 6.21 -6.63
CA GLY A 153 11.55 5.28 -7.00
C GLY A 153 12.89 5.55 -6.31
N LYS A 154 12.92 6.33 -5.22
CA LYS A 154 14.15 6.75 -4.52
C LYS A 154 14.61 5.81 -3.40
N SER A 155 13.95 4.67 -3.23
CA SER A 155 14.37 3.61 -2.31
C SER A 155 14.38 2.29 -3.07
N PRO A 156 15.33 1.38 -2.77
CA PRO A 156 15.27 0.06 -3.37
C PRO A 156 13.89 -0.53 -3.10
N ALA A 157 13.32 -1.21 -4.09
CA ALA A 157 12.10 -1.99 -3.93
C ALA A 157 12.35 -3.14 -2.94
N SER A 158 12.55 -2.84 -1.66
CA SER A 158 12.36 -3.82 -0.61
C SER A 158 10.86 -4.02 -0.54
N GLY A 159 10.40 -5.22 -0.90
CA GLY A 159 9.03 -5.64 -0.58
C GLY A 159 8.70 -5.43 0.90
N PRO A 160 7.42 -5.60 1.29
CA PRO A 160 6.93 -5.30 2.63
C PRO A 160 7.88 -5.81 3.71
N GLN A 161 8.52 -4.90 4.43
CA GLN A 161 9.60 -5.24 5.35
C GLN A 161 8.98 -5.80 6.63
N GLU A 162 8.85 -7.13 6.71
CA GLU A 162 8.57 -7.82 7.98
C GLU A 162 9.80 -7.72 8.89
N ASN A 163 9.96 -6.60 9.58
CA ASN A 163 11.04 -6.46 10.56
C ASN A 163 10.71 -7.15 11.88
N SER A 164 11.54 -8.16 12.15
CA SER A 164 11.73 -8.92 13.39
C SER A 164 11.99 -8.03 14.62
N ALA A 165 11.58 -8.57 15.77
CA ALA A 165 11.58 -8.04 17.13
C ALA A 165 12.79 -7.21 17.60
N ALA A 166 12.50 -6.00 18.09
CA ALA A 166 13.17 -5.39 19.24
C ALA A 166 12.19 -4.45 19.96
N ARG A 167 12.18 -4.49 21.29
CA ARG A 167 11.16 -3.88 22.18
C ARG A 167 11.75 -2.64 22.86
N PRO A 168 11.16 -1.44 22.69
CA PRO A 168 11.29 -0.37 23.67
C PRO A 168 9.97 -0.12 24.41
N SER A 169 10.09 0.31 25.66
CA SER A 169 8.99 0.55 26.60
C SER A 169 8.50 1.99 26.54
N LYS A 170 7.21 2.14 26.16
CA LYS A 170 6.37 3.34 25.92
C LYS A 170 6.24 3.73 24.44
N PRO A 171 5.03 4.00 23.91
CA PRO A 171 4.83 4.28 22.50
C PRO A 171 5.43 5.64 22.15
N GLN A 172 6.55 5.64 21.44
CA GLN A 172 7.29 6.83 20.98
C GLN A 172 7.29 6.95 19.44
N SER A 173 6.61 6.02 18.74
CA SER A 173 6.50 5.97 17.28
C SER A 173 5.11 5.49 16.85
N LEU A 174 4.70 5.83 15.61
CA LEU A 174 3.47 5.30 15.01
C LEU A 174 3.50 3.77 14.97
N GLN A 175 4.65 3.17 14.70
CA GLN A 175 4.84 1.73 14.74
C GLN A 175 4.63 1.14 16.15
N ASP A 176 5.05 1.84 17.20
CA ASP A 176 4.85 1.39 18.58
C ASP A 176 3.40 1.56 19.05
N ALA A 177 2.70 2.61 18.59
CA ALA A 177 1.27 2.77 18.84
C ALA A 177 0.45 1.65 18.17
N ILE A 178 0.80 1.29 16.93
CA ILE A 178 0.21 0.17 16.20
C ILE A 178 0.52 -1.15 16.91
N ARG A 179 1.78 -1.37 17.35
CA ARG A 179 2.18 -2.58 18.09
C ARG A 179 1.55 -2.70 19.47
N ALA A 180 1.39 -1.58 20.18
CA ALA A 180 0.70 -1.54 21.47
C ALA A 180 -0.79 -1.89 21.33
N ALA A 181 -1.46 -1.31 20.32
CA ALA A 181 -2.84 -1.65 20.00
C ALA A 181 -3.01 -3.10 19.49
N GLN A 182 -2.04 -3.63 18.72
CA GLN A 182 -1.97 -5.06 18.37
C GLN A 182 -1.94 -5.95 19.61
N SER A 183 -1.13 -5.62 20.63
CA SER A 183 -1.07 -6.41 21.87
C SER A 183 -2.33 -6.33 22.74
N ALA A 184 -3.15 -5.30 22.53
CA ALA A 184 -4.43 -5.13 23.21
C ALA A 184 -5.58 -5.88 22.52
N PHE A 185 -5.49 -6.12 21.20
CA PHE A 185 -6.56 -6.74 20.41
C PHE A 185 -6.26 -8.20 19.99
N TYR A 186 -4.99 -8.54 19.77
CA TYR A 186 -4.53 -9.89 19.42
C TYR A 186 -3.89 -10.56 20.64
N ARG A 187 -4.68 -11.37 21.35
CA ARG A 187 -4.21 -12.30 22.37
C ARG A 187 -4.23 -13.71 21.77
N PRO A 188 -3.07 -14.29 21.40
CA PRO A 188 -3.00 -15.61 20.79
C PRO A 188 -3.73 -16.67 21.62
N ASP A 189 -3.63 -16.57 22.95
CA ASP A 189 -4.26 -17.49 23.90
C ASP A 189 -5.79 -17.36 23.93
N ASP A 190 -6.33 -16.15 23.70
CA ASP A 190 -7.79 -15.92 23.67
C ASP A 190 -8.40 -16.49 22.38
N ILE A 191 -7.67 -16.44 21.26
CA ILE A 191 -8.07 -17.08 20.01
C ILE A 191 -8.07 -18.59 20.22
N GLN A 192 -6.98 -19.16 20.74
CA GLN A 192 -6.89 -20.61 20.97
C GLN A 192 -7.93 -21.14 21.99
N ALA A 193 -8.37 -20.29 22.92
CA ALA A 193 -9.45 -20.59 23.87
C ALA A 193 -10.88 -20.35 23.31
N SER A 194 -11.03 -19.61 22.21
CA SER A 194 -12.33 -19.33 21.56
C SER A 194 -12.54 -20.08 20.24
N TRP A 195 -11.52 -20.79 19.75
CA TRP A 195 -11.65 -21.79 18.69
C TRP A 195 -12.41 -23.01 19.22
N HIS A 196 -13.74 -22.96 19.12
CA HIS A 196 -14.61 -24.13 19.23
C HIS A 196 -14.83 -24.71 17.83
N PRO A 197 -14.35 -25.93 17.52
CA PRO A 197 -14.66 -26.61 16.25
C PRO A 197 -16.17 -26.75 16.02
N GLU A 198 -16.95 -26.80 17.11
CA GLU A 198 -18.42 -26.84 17.15
C GLU A 198 -19.11 -25.59 16.55
N ALA A 199 -18.42 -24.43 16.54
CA ALA A 199 -18.98 -23.16 16.05
C ALA A 199 -19.05 -23.08 14.52
N PHE A 200 -18.23 -23.88 13.83
CA PHE A 200 -18.43 -24.23 12.44
C PHE A 200 -19.41 -25.40 12.40
N GLY A 201 -20.68 -25.09 12.66
CA GLY A 201 -21.73 -26.08 12.84
C GLY A 201 -21.71 -27.17 11.76
N GLN A 202 -22.03 -28.40 12.18
CA GLN A 202 -22.49 -29.45 11.27
C GLN A 202 -23.45 -28.84 10.27
N GLY A 203 -23.10 -28.98 8.98
CA GLY A 203 -23.63 -28.24 7.84
C GLY A 203 -24.99 -27.57 8.04
N VAL A 204 -24.98 -26.24 8.11
CA VAL A 204 -26.20 -25.46 7.89
C VAL A 204 -26.62 -25.70 6.44
N ALA A 205 -27.56 -26.62 6.24
CA ALA A 205 -28.24 -26.79 4.98
C ALA A 205 -28.89 -25.46 4.60
N THR A 206 -28.37 -24.79 3.59
CA THR A 206 -28.95 -23.56 3.06
C THR A 206 -30.30 -23.90 2.42
N LYS A 207 -31.40 -23.62 3.14
CA LYS A 207 -32.74 -23.46 2.54
C LYS A 207 -32.69 -22.22 1.64
N GLY A 208 -32.16 -22.36 0.43
CA GLY A 208 -31.98 -21.24 -0.49
C GLY A 208 -31.66 -21.61 -1.93
N LEU A 209 -31.47 -22.89 -2.25
CA LEU A 209 -31.44 -23.36 -3.63
C LEU A 209 -32.54 -24.41 -3.80
N GLN A 210 -33.79 -23.94 -3.94
CA GLN A 210 -34.81 -24.79 -4.54
C GLN A 210 -34.43 -24.95 -6.01
N SER A 211 -34.07 -26.17 -6.34
CA SER A 211 -33.88 -26.74 -7.67
C SER A 211 -34.74 -26.07 -8.74
N ALA A 212 -34.08 -25.44 -9.72
CA ALA A 212 -34.57 -25.47 -11.10
C ALA A 212 -34.35 -26.89 -11.64
N ASP A 213 -35.29 -27.31 -12.48
CA ASP A 213 -35.51 -28.67 -12.94
C ASP A 213 -34.33 -29.32 -13.71
N ASN A 214 -34.24 -30.64 -13.54
CA ASN A 214 -33.68 -31.65 -14.44
C ASN A 214 -32.19 -31.62 -14.81
N VAL A 215 -31.45 -32.58 -14.23
CA VAL A 215 -30.56 -33.45 -15.02
C VAL A 215 -30.73 -34.90 -14.54
N ASP A 216 -31.61 -35.63 -15.23
CA ASP A 216 -31.65 -37.10 -15.19
C ASP A 216 -30.34 -37.65 -15.81
N GLY A 217 -29.69 -38.61 -15.13
CA GLY A 217 -28.84 -39.60 -15.79
C GLY A 217 -27.35 -39.67 -15.42
N LEU A 218 -27.00 -39.88 -14.14
CA LEU A 218 -25.67 -40.42 -13.79
C LEU A 218 -25.81 -41.65 -12.87
N PRO A 219 -25.15 -42.79 -13.18
CA PRO A 219 -25.33 -44.03 -12.42
C PRO A 219 -24.77 -43.94 -10.99
N PRO A 220 -25.38 -44.60 -9.99
CA PRO A 220 -25.01 -44.45 -8.61
C PRO A 220 -23.91 -45.46 -8.24
N ASN A 221 -22.65 -45.12 -8.51
CA ASN A 221 -21.51 -45.72 -7.78
C ASN A 221 -20.18 -45.05 -8.14
N LEU A 222 -19.87 -43.91 -7.53
CA LEU A 222 -18.51 -43.34 -7.48
C LEU A 222 -18.31 -42.50 -6.21
N TYR A 223 -18.78 -42.98 -5.06
CA TYR A 223 -18.28 -42.51 -3.77
C TYR A 223 -17.56 -43.66 -3.10
N PRO A 224 -16.24 -43.57 -2.82
CA PRO A 224 -15.56 -44.56 -2.01
C PRO A 224 -16.20 -44.56 -0.62
N THR A 225 -16.68 -45.71 -0.17
CA THR A 225 -17.07 -45.91 1.23
C THR A 225 -15.81 -46.05 2.09
N GLU A 226 -15.87 -45.56 3.33
CA GLU A 226 -14.74 -45.38 4.26
C GLU A 226 -14.02 -46.66 4.74
N ASP A 227 -14.16 -47.79 4.03
CA ASP A 227 -13.57 -49.09 4.39
C ASP A 227 -12.70 -49.73 3.29
N ASP A 228 -12.25 -48.98 2.27
CA ASP A 228 -11.27 -49.49 1.30
C ASP A 228 -9.83 -49.43 1.87
N GLU A 229 -9.44 -50.50 2.55
CA GLU A 229 -8.09 -50.76 3.02
C GLU A 229 -7.12 -50.83 1.82
N PHE A 230 -6.27 -49.81 1.67
CA PHE A 230 -5.32 -49.69 0.56
C PHE A 230 -4.27 -50.81 0.59
N ASP A 231 -4.51 -51.89 -0.16
CA ASP A 231 -3.60 -53.03 -0.31
C ASP A 231 -2.32 -52.62 -1.07
N ARG A 232 -1.25 -52.41 -0.31
CA ARG A 232 0.09 -52.03 -0.80
C ARG A 232 0.80 -53.14 -1.58
N SER A 233 0.22 -54.34 -1.70
CA SER A 233 0.89 -55.49 -2.33
C SER A 233 0.81 -55.52 -3.86
N ALA A 234 0.02 -54.65 -4.50
CA ALA A 234 -0.15 -54.59 -5.95
C ALA A 234 0.81 -53.62 -6.67
N CYS A 235 1.64 -52.87 -5.94
CA CYS A 235 2.65 -52.02 -6.57
C CYS A 235 3.88 -52.89 -6.90
N GLY A 236 4.16 -53.10 -8.19
CA GLY A 236 5.39 -53.74 -8.64
C GLY A 236 6.65 -53.04 -8.07
N PRO A 237 7.84 -53.67 -8.14
CA PRO A 237 9.02 -53.18 -7.45
C PRO A 237 9.31 -51.72 -7.80
N CYS A 238 9.28 -50.87 -6.78
CA CYS A 238 9.55 -49.44 -6.90
C CYS A 238 11.01 -49.26 -7.40
N PRO A 239 11.25 -48.57 -8.52
CA PRO A 239 12.59 -48.46 -9.13
C PRO A 239 13.63 -47.75 -8.23
N LEU A 240 13.20 -47.20 -7.10
CA LEU A 240 14.02 -46.39 -6.20
C LEU A 240 14.48 -47.13 -4.94
N ALA A 241 14.15 -48.42 -4.78
CA ALA A 241 14.44 -49.16 -3.54
C ALA A 241 15.79 -49.90 -3.53
N GLY A 242 16.66 -49.74 -4.54
CA GLY A 242 17.89 -50.53 -4.62
C GLY A 242 19.00 -49.84 -5.41
N GLY A 243 19.62 -48.83 -4.83
CA GLY A 243 20.83 -48.24 -5.39
C GLY A 243 21.48 -47.26 -4.42
N SER A 244 22.65 -47.61 -3.91
CA SER A 244 23.57 -46.66 -3.27
C SER A 244 24.04 -45.66 -4.31
N MET A 245 23.36 -44.52 -4.43
CA MET A 245 23.80 -43.35 -5.21
C MET A 245 24.10 -42.16 -4.28
N ALA A 246 24.78 -42.43 -3.16
CA ALA A 246 25.28 -41.38 -2.28
C ALA A 246 26.51 -40.63 -2.85
N ASP A 247 27.08 -41.06 -3.98
CA ASP A 247 28.33 -40.49 -4.50
C ASP A 247 28.22 -39.77 -5.86
N ASP A 248 27.02 -39.59 -6.45
CA ASP A 248 26.89 -38.99 -7.79
C ASP A 248 25.83 -37.86 -7.91
N LEU A 249 25.30 -37.36 -6.79
CA LEU A 249 24.48 -36.14 -6.74
C LEU A 249 25.25 -34.91 -6.27
N GLY A 250 26.58 -34.97 -6.37
CA GLY A 250 27.51 -33.86 -6.23
C GLY A 250 27.74 -33.07 -7.52
N MET A 251 26.90 -33.23 -8.56
CA MET A 251 26.96 -32.40 -9.77
C MET A 251 25.83 -31.37 -9.79
N GLN A 252 26.19 -30.17 -9.33
CA GLN A 252 25.77 -28.89 -9.88
C GLN A 252 24.32 -28.82 -10.40
N LEU A 253 23.37 -28.56 -9.49
CA LEU A 253 22.36 -27.54 -9.79
C LEU A 253 23.03 -26.15 -9.70
N LYS A 254 24.06 -25.92 -10.54
CA LYS A 254 24.46 -24.56 -10.88
C LYS A 254 23.31 -23.99 -11.68
N GLY A 255 22.83 -22.82 -11.25
CA GLY A 255 21.63 -22.17 -11.74
C GLY A 255 21.42 -22.36 -13.23
N VAL A 256 20.21 -22.80 -13.59
CA VAL A 256 19.70 -22.63 -14.95
C VAL A 256 19.97 -21.17 -15.31
N PRO A 257 20.78 -20.86 -16.32
CA PRO A 257 21.05 -19.48 -16.67
C PRO A 257 19.71 -18.89 -17.11
N GLU A 258 19.14 -17.99 -16.29
CA GLU A 258 18.14 -17.04 -16.78
C GLU A 258 18.73 -16.48 -18.07
N HIS A 259 18.07 -16.79 -19.19
CA HIS A 259 18.59 -16.53 -20.53
C HIS A 259 18.93 -15.03 -20.56
N GLU A 260 20.18 -14.65 -20.84
CA GLU A 260 20.69 -13.27 -20.68
C GLU A 260 19.75 -12.21 -21.30
N LYS A 261 19.07 -12.59 -22.39
CA LYS A 261 17.99 -11.85 -23.04
C LYS A 261 16.80 -11.51 -22.12
N GLU A 262 16.32 -12.45 -21.31
CA GLU A 262 15.21 -12.24 -20.36
C GLU A 262 15.60 -11.27 -19.24
N ARG A 263 16.85 -11.36 -18.77
CA ARG A 263 17.38 -10.39 -17.78
C ARG A 263 17.49 -8.99 -18.38
N ASP A 264 17.95 -8.88 -19.63
CA ASP A 264 18.08 -7.59 -20.31
C ASP A 264 16.72 -7.00 -20.67
N MET A 265 15.74 -7.82 -21.08
CA MET A 265 14.35 -7.38 -21.27
C MET A 265 13.76 -6.83 -19.96
N ARG A 266 13.90 -7.55 -18.85
CA ARG A 266 13.42 -7.07 -17.54
C ARG A 266 14.08 -5.76 -17.11
N LYS A 267 15.39 -5.59 -17.33
CA LYS A 267 16.07 -4.31 -17.03
C LYS A 267 15.53 -3.16 -17.88
N GLU A 268 15.26 -3.41 -19.14
CA GLU A 268 14.73 -2.41 -20.06
C GLU A 268 13.30 -2.01 -19.71
N GLU A 269 12.46 -2.97 -19.31
CA GLU A 269 11.11 -2.71 -18.78
C GLU A 269 11.15 -1.86 -17.51
N VAL A 270 12.06 -2.18 -16.57
CA VAL A 270 12.28 -1.38 -15.36
C VAL A 270 12.71 0.04 -15.71
N ARG A 271 13.69 0.20 -16.60
CA ARG A 271 14.18 1.52 -17.04
C ARG A 271 13.06 2.35 -17.66
N LYS A 272 12.26 1.74 -18.55
CA LYS A 272 11.13 2.40 -19.20
C LYS A 272 10.08 2.85 -18.17
N GLY A 273 9.77 2.00 -17.20
CA GLY A 273 8.86 2.34 -16.10
C GLY A 273 9.39 3.46 -15.19
N GLU A 274 10.70 3.54 -14.97
CA GLU A 274 11.32 4.66 -14.23
C GLU A 274 11.27 5.98 -15.01
N GLU A 275 11.50 5.96 -16.33
CA GLU A 275 11.40 7.15 -17.17
C GLU A 275 9.96 7.67 -17.26
N GLU A 276 9.00 6.76 -17.38
CA GLU A 276 7.57 7.09 -17.32
C GLU A 276 7.23 7.72 -15.96
N ARG A 277 7.65 7.10 -14.85
CA ARG A 277 7.49 7.63 -13.48
C ARG A 277 8.09 9.02 -13.31
N GLN A 278 9.25 9.30 -13.91
CA GLN A 278 9.92 10.59 -13.74
C GLN A 278 9.21 11.72 -14.51
N SER A 279 8.74 11.42 -15.71
CA SER A 279 8.09 12.37 -16.63
C SER A 279 6.58 12.51 -16.41
N HIS A 280 5.96 11.62 -15.64
CA HIS A 280 4.52 11.64 -15.38
C HIS A 280 4.06 12.96 -14.71
N PRO A 281 2.93 13.57 -15.11
CA PRO A 281 2.43 14.82 -14.52
C PRO A 281 2.30 14.76 -12.99
N TYR A 282 1.69 13.70 -12.45
CA TYR A 282 1.55 13.53 -10.99
C TYR A 282 2.87 13.33 -10.23
N ALA A 283 3.96 12.95 -10.91
CA ALA A 283 5.28 12.89 -10.28
C ALA A 283 5.74 14.28 -9.80
N HIS A 284 5.37 15.34 -10.52
CA HIS A 284 5.63 16.72 -10.11
C HIS A 284 4.87 17.10 -8.83
N VAL A 285 3.60 16.69 -8.69
CA VAL A 285 2.83 16.92 -7.46
C VAL A 285 3.47 16.17 -6.27
N LEU A 286 3.90 14.92 -6.47
CA LEU A 286 4.58 14.13 -5.45
C LEU A 286 5.95 14.71 -5.07
N ARG A 287 6.73 15.22 -6.04
CA ARG A 287 7.99 15.94 -5.77
C ARG A 287 7.74 17.25 -5.03
N ALA A 288 6.75 18.03 -5.41
CA ALA A 288 6.35 19.24 -4.68
C ALA A 288 6.02 18.92 -3.22
N LEU A 289 5.28 17.84 -2.98
CA LEU A 289 4.98 17.36 -1.63
C LEU A 289 6.23 16.92 -0.86
N GLU A 290 7.14 16.18 -1.49
CA GLU A 290 8.44 15.83 -0.88
C GLU A 290 9.22 17.08 -0.46
N ARG A 291 9.28 18.11 -1.32
CA ARG A 291 9.94 19.39 -1.00
C ARG A 291 9.29 20.10 0.19
N VAL A 292 7.96 20.16 0.24
CA VAL A 292 7.22 20.77 1.36
C VAL A 292 7.50 20.01 2.66
N VAL A 293 7.43 18.68 2.64
CA VAL A 293 7.65 17.87 3.85
C VAL A 293 9.12 17.91 4.32
N ASP A 294 10.10 17.98 3.41
CA ASP A 294 11.51 18.12 3.81
C ASP A 294 11.79 19.42 4.58
N THR A 295 10.98 20.48 4.39
CA THR A 295 11.10 21.69 5.21
C THR A 295 10.72 21.47 6.68
N LEU A 296 9.83 20.50 6.96
CA LEU A 296 9.46 20.10 8.33
C LEU A 296 10.57 19.32 9.04
N ARG A 297 11.47 18.70 8.27
CA ARG A 297 12.56 17.85 8.79
C ARG A 297 13.80 18.65 9.18
N THR A 298 13.92 19.88 8.69
CA THR A 298 15.11 20.70 8.90
C THR A 298 14.88 21.57 10.13
N PRO A 299 15.59 21.35 11.27
CA PRO A 299 15.47 22.26 12.39
C PRO A 299 15.88 23.66 11.93
N ALA A 300 15.14 24.69 12.38
CA ALA A 300 15.57 26.07 12.20
C ALA A 300 16.97 26.20 12.80
N VAL A 301 17.98 26.38 11.95
CA VAL A 301 19.35 26.64 12.41
C VAL A 301 19.30 27.95 13.21
N PRO A 302 19.77 27.98 14.47
CA PRO A 302 19.80 29.19 15.28
C PRO A 302 20.72 30.28 14.68
#